data_AF-A0A2V9XKR6-F1
#
_entry.id   AF-A0A2V9XKR6-F1
#
_cell.length_a   1.000
_cell.length_b   1.000
_cell.length_c   1.000
_cell.angle_alpha   90.00
_cell.angle_beta   90.00
_cell.angle_gamma   90.00
#
_symmetry.space_group_name_H-M   'P 1'
#
loop_
_entity.id
_entity.type
_entity.pdbx_description
1 polymer ?
#
loop_
_entity_poly.entity_id
_entity_poly.type
_entity_poly.pdbx_seq_one_letter_code
_entity_poly.pdbx_strand_id
1 'polypeptide(L)'
;MIFGFNTDVKHGDTIYHVQSEAREGELLLQTQVFVRGRCIGKKATSYAKKASEAQFGDAQKEQQLREQHRLVLDAIREGKLDNVLDHPEPEALATVKELEVQWLNADSVLADRNLTMQLRVTEGGAAASGARLIFR
;
A
#
# COMPACT_ATOMS: atom_id res chain seq x y z
N MET A 1 -1.72 -21.05 -10.41
CA MET A 1 -3.07 -21.01 -9.80
C MET A 1 -3.15 -19.75 -8.94
N ILE A 2 -4.24 -18.98 -8.94
CA ILE A 2 -4.34 -17.79 -8.08
C ILE A 2 -4.71 -18.24 -6.66
N PHE A 3 -3.75 -18.21 -5.74
CA PHE A 3 -3.99 -18.41 -4.30
C PHE A 3 -3.74 -17.10 -3.55
N GLY A 4 -4.50 -16.90 -2.47
CA GLY A 4 -4.45 -15.70 -1.65
C GLY A 4 -5.20 -15.88 -0.34
N PHE A 5 -4.94 -15.00 0.61
CA PHE A 5 -5.52 -15.04 1.96
C PHE A 5 -6.13 -13.68 2.28
N ASN A 6 -7.35 -13.68 2.81
CA ASN A 6 -8.02 -12.48 3.29
C ASN A 6 -8.46 -12.72 4.73
N THR A 7 -8.04 -11.83 5.64
CA THR A 7 -8.38 -11.93 7.06
C THR A 7 -8.60 -10.55 7.65
N ASP A 8 -9.70 -10.41 8.37
CA ASP A 8 -9.95 -9.24 9.21
C ASP A 8 -9.41 -9.51 10.62
N VAL A 9 -8.60 -8.58 11.14
CA VAL A 9 -8.03 -8.67 12.48
C VAL A 9 -8.24 -7.36 13.23
N LYS A 10 -8.73 -7.47 14.47
CA LYS A 10 -8.97 -6.33 15.35
C LYS A 10 -7.79 -6.15 16.30
N HIS A 11 -7.31 -4.93 16.45
CA HIS A 11 -6.38 -4.53 17.50
C HIS A 11 -6.80 -3.16 18.06
N GLY A 12 -7.07 -3.10 19.36
CA GLY A 12 -7.74 -1.94 19.98
C GLY A 12 -9.10 -1.67 19.32
N ASP A 13 -9.33 -0.43 18.91
CA ASP A 13 -10.54 0.01 18.20
C ASP A 13 -10.41 -0.01 16.67
N THR A 14 -9.30 -0.52 16.14
CA THR A 14 -9.04 -0.56 14.70
C THR A 14 -9.25 -1.97 14.15
N ILE A 15 -10.03 -2.08 13.07
CA ILE A 15 -10.14 -3.29 12.26
C ILE A 15 -9.21 -3.12 11.05
N TYR A 16 -8.31 -4.07 10.91
CA TYR A 16 -7.38 -4.17 9.79
C TYR A 16 -7.86 -5.27 8.85
N HIS A 17 -7.90 -4.98 7.57
CA HIS A 17 -8.13 -5.96 6.52
C HIS A 17 -6.78 -6.35 5.93
N VAL A 18 -6.38 -7.61 6.06
CA VAL A 18 -5.11 -8.11 5.54
C VAL A 18 -5.38 -8.98 4.32
N GLN A 19 -4.80 -8.61 3.18
CA GLN A 19 -4.93 -9.30 1.91
C GLN A 19 -3.56 -9.75 1.42
N SER A 20 -3.40 -11.05 1.16
CA SER A 20 -2.18 -11.62 0.61
C SER A 20 -2.43 -12.28 -0.74
N GLU A 21 -1.55 -12.06 -1.70
CA GLU A 21 -1.64 -12.63 -3.05
C GLU A 21 -0.26 -12.83 -3.69
N ALA A 22 -0.17 -13.81 -4.58
CA ALA A 22 0.98 -13.98 -5.46
C ALA A 22 0.82 -13.09 -6.71
N ARG A 23 1.70 -12.10 -6.87
CA ARG A 23 1.82 -11.26 -8.06
C ARG A 23 2.76 -11.96 -9.05
N GLU A 24 2.22 -12.89 -9.83
CA GLU A 24 3.00 -13.72 -10.76
C GLU A 24 3.78 -12.89 -11.80
N GLY A 25 3.16 -11.85 -12.36
CA GLY A 25 3.81 -10.97 -13.34
C GLY A 25 4.99 -10.16 -12.79
N GLU A 26 5.02 -9.92 -11.48
CA GLU A 26 6.08 -9.16 -10.80
C GLU A 26 7.05 -10.07 -10.03
N LEU A 27 6.79 -11.38 -10.01
CA LEU A 27 7.53 -12.35 -9.20
C LEU A 27 7.59 -11.98 -7.70
N LEU A 28 6.47 -11.49 -7.16
CA LEU A 28 6.31 -11.08 -5.76
C LEU A 28 5.24 -11.88 -5.02
N LEU A 29 5.50 -12.21 -3.76
CA LEU A 29 4.48 -12.56 -2.77
C LEU A 29 4.17 -11.32 -1.95
N GLN A 30 2.94 -10.82 -2.01
CA GLN A 30 2.59 -9.54 -1.41
C GLN A 30 1.48 -9.71 -0.37
N THR A 31 1.64 -9.07 0.79
CA THR A 31 0.62 -8.88 1.82
C THR A 31 0.38 -7.40 2.00
N GLN A 32 -0.85 -6.94 1.82
CA GLN A 32 -1.29 -5.56 1.97
C GLN A 32 -2.20 -5.43 3.18
N VAL A 33 -2.12 -4.32 3.89
CA VAL A 33 -2.95 -4.03 5.07
C VAL A 33 -3.77 -2.79 4.80
N PHE A 34 -5.08 -2.88 5.04
CA PHE A 34 -6.02 -1.80 4.85
C PHE A 34 -6.74 -1.45 6.14
N VAL A 35 -7.06 -0.16 6.30
CA VAL A 35 -7.94 0.34 7.35
C VAL A 35 -8.99 1.21 6.66
N ARG A 36 -10.27 0.89 6.85
CA ARG A 36 -11.41 1.62 6.25
C ARG A 36 -11.25 1.82 4.73
N GLY A 37 -10.78 0.80 4.02
CA GLY A 37 -10.58 0.82 2.58
C GLY A 37 -9.30 1.52 2.08
N ARG A 38 -8.50 2.12 2.98
CA ARG A 38 -7.20 2.71 2.62
C ARG A 38 -6.06 1.74 2.89
N CYS A 39 -5.19 1.50 1.92
CA CYS A 39 -3.95 0.74 2.11
C CYS A 39 -3.00 1.57 3.00
N ILE A 40 -2.62 1.02 4.14
CA ILE A 40 -1.70 1.65 5.10
C ILE A 40 -0.27 1.11 5.00
N GLY A 41 -0.08 0.00 4.28
CA GLY A 41 1.25 -0.54 3.99
C GLY A 41 1.21 -1.94 3.39
N LYS A 42 2.39 -2.43 3.02
CA LYS A 42 2.56 -3.76 2.43
C LYS A 42 3.86 -4.42 2.90
N LYS A 43 3.88 -5.75 2.86
CA LYS A 43 5.07 -6.60 2.88
C LYS A 43 5.14 -7.32 1.54
N ALA A 44 6.23 -7.16 0.80
CA ALA A 44 6.51 -7.86 -0.43
C ALA A 44 7.79 -8.70 -0.26
N THR A 45 7.77 -9.90 -0.82
CA THR A 45 8.93 -10.77 -0.90
C THR A 45 9.11 -11.21 -2.34
N SER A 46 10.24 -10.83 -2.96
CA SER A 46 10.56 -11.28 -4.31
C SER A 46 11.02 -12.73 -4.30
N TYR A 47 10.52 -13.50 -5.26
CA TYR A 47 10.97 -14.85 -5.54
C TYR A 47 11.65 -14.96 -6.92
N ALA A 48 12.01 -13.83 -7.55
CA ALA A 48 12.61 -13.83 -8.88
C ALA A 48 13.89 -14.71 -8.98
N LYS A 49 14.71 -14.73 -7.92
CA LYS A 49 15.92 -15.58 -7.85
C LYS A 49 15.60 -17.07 -7.75
N LYS A 50 14.46 -17.43 -7.14
CA LYS A 50 14.02 -18.81 -6.92
C LYS A 50 13.15 -19.32 -8.07
N ALA A 51 12.57 -18.42 -8.88
CA ALA A 51 11.73 -18.78 -10.02
C ALA A 51 12.45 -19.64 -11.06
N SER A 52 13.78 -19.52 -11.17
CA SER A 52 14.63 -20.35 -12.02
C SER A 52 14.97 -21.73 -11.43
N GLU A 53 14.68 -21.97 -10.15
CA GLU A 53 14.91 -23.25 -9.49
C GLU A 53 13.71 -24.17 -9.75
N ALA A 54 13.96 -25.38 -10.26
CA ALA A 54 12.91 -26.36 -10.60
C ALA A 54 12.00 -26.76 -9.42
N GLN A 55 12.42 -26.46 -8.18
CA GLN A 55 11.68 -26.79 -6.96
C GLN A 55 10.72 -25.69 -6.50
N PHE A 56 10.78 -24.48 -7.07
CA PHE A 56 9.92 -23.35 -6.67
C PHE A 56 8.54 -23.39 -7.33
N GLY A 57 7.79 -24.43 -6.99
CA GLY A 57 6.42 -24.67 -7.46
C GLY A 57 5.35 -23.92 -6.66
N ASP A 58 4.10 -24.01 -7.13
CA ASP A 58 2.96 -23.30 -6.55
C ASP A 58 2.73 -23.62 -5.06
N ALA A 59 2.98 -24.86 -4.61
CA ALA A 59 2.87 -25.24 -3.20
C ALA A 59 3.86 -24.50 -2.29
N GLN A 60 5.09 -24.27 -2.75
CA GLN A 60 6.07 -23.49 -1.97
C GLN A 60 5.70 -22.01 -1.93
N LYS A 61 5.20 -21.46 -3.05
CA LYS A 61 4.72 -20.08 -3.08
C LYS A 61 3.53 -19.89 -2.14
N GLU A 62 2.58 -20.82 -2.12
CA GLU A 62 1.43 -20.77 -1.22
C GLU A 62 1.87 -20.84 0.24
N GLN A 63 2.78 -21.75 0.58
CA GLN A 63 3.30 -21.86 1.94
C GLN A 63 4.02 -20.59 2.39
N GLN A 64 4.89 -20.02 1.55
CA GLN A 64 5.57 -18.76 1.87
C GLN A 64 4.58 -17.58 1.99
N LEU A 65 3.57 -17.52 1.13
CA LEU A 65 2.55 -16.48 1.21
C LEU A 65 1.71 -16.62 2.50
N ARG A 66 1.41 -17.85 2.91
CA ARG A 66 0.69 -18.15 4.16
C ARG A 66 1.51 -17.74 5.39
N GLU A 67 2.80 -18.04 5.40
CA GLU A 67 3.72 -17.63 6.45
C GLU A 67 3.83 -16.10 6.54
N GLN A 68 3.99 -15.43 5.40
CA GLN A 68 4.00 -13.97 5.33
C GLN A 68 2.68 -13.36 5.83
N HIS A 69 1.54 -13.95 5.46
CA HIS A 69 0.22 -13.52 5.93
C HIS A 69 0.10 -13.65 7.45
N ARG A 70 0.47 -14.80 8.01
CA ARG A 70 0.44 -15.05 9.46
C ARG A 70 1.34 -14.08 10.22
N LEU A 71 2.54 -13.84 9.70
CA LEU A 71 3.50 -12.91 10.29
C LEU A 71 2.92 -11.48 10.40
N VAL A 72 2.22 -11.01 9.36
CA VAL A 72 1.53 -9.71 9.40
C VAL A 72 0.38 -9.69 10.41
N LEU A 73 -0.44 -10.76 10.46
CA LEU A 73 -1.53 -10.86 11.42
C LEU A 73 -1.04 -10.82 12.87
N ASP A 74 0.05 -11.53 13.16
CA ASP A 74 0.62 -11.58 14.51
C ASP A 74 1.22 -10.23 14.89
N ALA A 75 1.89 -9.54 13.95
CA ALA A 75 2.38 -8.18 14.17
C ALA A 75 1.25 -7.18 14.47
N ILE A 76 0.09 -7.30 13.81
CA ILE A 76 -1.08 -6.48 14.13
C ILE A 76 -1.60 -6.80 15.53
N ARG A 77 -1.74 -8.08 15.89
CA ARG A 77 -2.19 -8.50 17.22
C ARG A 77 -1.30 -7.95 18.33
N GLU A 78 0.01 -7.90 18.09
CA GLU A 78 1.02 -7.39 19.01
C GLU A 78 1.19 -5.85 18.98
N GLY A 79 0.51 -5.13 18.07
CA GLY A 79 0.69 -3.68 17.91
C GLY A 79 2.06 -3.29 17.35
N LYS A 80 2.71 -4.19 16.60
CA LYS A 80 4.05 -4.02 16.00
C LYS A 80 4.00 -4.08 14.47
N LEU A 81 2.89 -3.67 13.87
CA LEU A 81 2.68 -3.74 12.43
C LEU A 81 3.83 -3.06 11.65
N ASP A 82 4.26 -1.89 12.11
CA ASP A 82 5.32 -1.12 11.45
C ASP A 82 6.60 -1.94 11.29
N ASN A 83 7.00 -2.75 12.29
CA ASN A 83 8.22 -3.55 12.24
C ASN A 83 8.26 -4.60 11.11
N VAL A 84 7.09 -4.94 10.56
CA VAL A 84 6.95 -5.96 9.52
C VAL A 84 6.76 -5.34 8.16
N LEU A 85 6.08 -4.20 8.06
CA LEU A 85 5.82 -3.59 6.77
C LEU A 85 7.12 -3.18 6.09
N ASP A 86 7.13 -3.29 4.77
CA ASP A 86 8.22 -2.73 3.98
C ASP A 86 8.19 -1.23 4.19
N HIS A 87 9.22 -0.73 4.84
CA HIS A 87 9.50 0.68 4.81
C HIS A 87 10.12 0.94 3.45
N PRO A 88 9.56 1.84 2.63
CA PRO A 88 10.32 2.32 1.50
C PRO A 88 11.63 2.92 2.05
N GLU A 89 12.77 2.35 1.67
CA GLU A 89 14.03 3.01 1.95
C GLU A 89 13.98 4.42 1.31
N PRO A 90 14.47 5.47 1.97
CA PRO A 90 14.41 6.84 1.45
C PRO A 90 14.93 6.97 0.02
N GLU A 91 15.90 6.12 -0.36
CA GLU A 91 16.47 6.06 -1.72
C GLU A 91 15.51 5.48 -2.77
N ALA A 92 14.60 4.57 -2.40
CA ALA A 92 13.57 4.07 -3.31
C ALA A 92 12.44 5.10 -3.56
N LEU A 93 12.15 5.94 -2.57
CA LEU A 93 11.23 7.07 -2.70
C LEU A 93 11.84 8.23 -3.50
N ALA A 94 13.15 8.42 -3.47
CA ALA A 94 13.81 9.46 -4.26
C ALA A 94 13.61 9.28 -5.78
N THR A 95 13.42 8.04 -6.25
CA THR A 95 13.11 7.72 -7.65
C THR A 95 11.63 7.78 -8.01
N VAL A 96 10.73 7.72 -7.05
CA VAL A 96 9.28 7.87 -7.28
C VAL A 96 8.97 9.32 -7.00
N LYS A 97 8.77 10.13 -8.04
CA LYS A 97 8.33 11.50 -7.81
C LYS A 97 6.99 11.45 -7.05
N GLU A 98 7.01 11.89 -5.80
CA GLU A 98 5.84 11.86 -4.95
C GLU A 98 4.81 12.83 -5.52
N LEU A 99 3.67 12.29 -5.95
CA LEU A 99 2.52 13.09 -6.35
C LEU A 99 1.78 13.48 -5.08
N GLU A 100 1.81 14.76 -4.76
CA GLU A 100 1.15 15.32 -3.58
C GLU A 100 0.01 16.24 -4.01
N VAL A 101 -1.12 16.14 -3.32
CA VAL A 101 -2.28 17.03 -3.52
C VAL A 101 -2.61 17.71 -2.19
N GLN A 102 -2.50 19.03 -2.16
CA GLN A 102 -2.82 19.86 -1.00
C GLN A 102 -4.06 20.70 -1.28
N TRP A 103 -4.99 20.76 -0.32
CA TRP A 103 -6.13 21.68 -0.34
C TRP A 103 -5.76 22.94 0.45
N LEU A 104 -5.51 24.03 -0.27
CA LEU A 104 -4.92 25.25 0.29
C LEU A 104 -5.89 26.07 1.13
N ASN A 105 -7.18 25.99 0.86
CA ASN A 105 -8.22 26.74 1.56
C ASN A 105 -9.25 25.82 2.24
N ALA A 106 -8.78 24.71 2.81
CA ALA A 106 -9.64 23.75 3.51
C ALA A 106 -10.42 24.40 4.67
N ASP A 107 -9.83 25.39 5.34
CA ASP A 107 -10.45 26.08 6.47
C ASP A 107 -11.58 27.03 6.06
N SER A 108 -11.60 27.51 4.81
CA SER A 108 -12.67 28.36 4.30
C SER A 108 -12.76 28.33 2.76
N VAL A 109 -13.87 27.76 2.27
CA VAL A 109 -14.18 27.66 0.84
C VAL A 109 -15.16 28.71 0.33
N LEU A 110 -15.83 29.43 1.21
CA LEU A 110 -16.78 30.46 0.82
C LEU A 110 -16.03 31.79 0.69
N ALA A 111 -15.95 32.31 -0.52
CA ALA A 111 -15.35 33.62 -0.81
C ALA A 111 -16.26 34.37 -1.79
N ASP A 112 -16.60 35.61 -1.49
CA ASP A 112 -17.38 36.49 -2.37
C ASP A 112 -18.69 35.87 -2.90
N ARG A 113 -19.43 35.18 -2.02
CA ARG A 113 -20.65 34.43 -2.34
C ARG A 113 -20.46 33.27 -3.34
N ASN A 114 -19.22 32.94 -3.67
CA ASN A 114 -18.84 31.80 -4.48
C ASN A 114 -18.21 30.69 -3.62
N LEU A 115 -18.42 29.45 -4.03
CA LEU A 115 -17.68 28.31 -3.49
C LEU A 115 -16.40 28.16 -4.30
N THR A 116 -15.25 28.40 -3.66
CA THR A 116 -13.92 28.29 -4.29
C THR A 116 -13.12 27.21 -3.60
N MET A 117 -12.56 26.26 -4.37
CA MET A 117 -11.63 25.25 -3.88
C MET A 117 -10.27 25.47 -4.55
N GLN A 118 -9.22 25.62 -3.74
CA GLN A 118 -7.85 25.80 -4.20
C GLN A 118 -7.05 24.54 -3.90
N LEU A 119 -6.58 23.89 -4.97
CA LEU A 119 -5.80 22.66 -4.90
C LEU A 119 -4.41 22.93 -5.48
N ARG A 120 -3.37 22.49 -4.76
CA ARG A 120 -1.99 22.45 -5.26
C ARG A 120 -1.63 21.01 -5.54
N VAL A 121 -1.11 20.75 -6.73
CA VAL A 121 -0.59 19.44 -7.13
C VAL A 121 0.91 19.59 -7.39
N THR A 122 1.71 18.82 -6.67
CA THR A 122 3.16 18.77 -6.84
C THR A 122 3.61 17.37 -7.20
N GLU A 123 4.64 17.26 -8.02
CA GLU A 123 5.30 16.01 -8.39
C GLU A 123 6.80 16.16 -8.03
N GLY A 124 7.26 15.46 -7.00
CA GLY A 124 8.64 15.59 -6.51
C GLY A 124 8.97 17.00 -6.01
N GLY A 125 7.99 17.68 -5.37
CA GLY A 125 8.13 19.05 -4.85
C GLY A 125 8.01 20.17 -5.89
N ALA A 126 7.98 19.87 -7.19
CA ALA A 126 7.72 20.84 -8.26
C ALA A 126 6.23 20.85 -8.64
N ALA A 127 5.74 21.97 -9.18
CA ALA A 127 4.35 22.03 -9.68
C ALA A 127 4.11 20.96 -10.76
N ALA A 128 3.11 20.10 -10.58
CA ALA A 128 2.80 19.05 -11.53
C ALA A 128 2.26 19.64 -12.84
N SER A 129 2.86 19.28 -13.98
CA SER A 129 2.40 19.74 -15.29
C SER A 129 1.14 18.99 -15.73
N GLY A 130 0.13 19.71 -16.23
CA GLY A 130 -1.06 19.09 -16.84
C GLY A 130 -2.09 18.53 -15.84
N ALA A 131 -2.02 18.92 -14.57
CA ALA A 131 -3.03 18.57 -13.58
C ALA A 131 -4.43 19.07 -14.01
N ARG A 132 -5.40 18.15 -14.08
CA ARG A 132 -6.80 18.45 -14.41
C ARG A 132 -7.71 17.96 -13.30
N LEU A 133 -8.56 18.86 -12.79
CA LEU A 133 -9.62 18.51 -11.86
C LEU A 133 -10.89 18.15 -12.64
N ILE A 134 -11.52 17.02 -12.32
CA ILE A 134 -12.78 16.56 -12.91
C ILE A 134 -13.78 16.36 -11.78
N PHE A 135 -14.87 17.12 -11.80
CA PHE A 135 -16.04 16.88 -10.97
C PHE A 135 -17.01 15.97 -11.73
N ARG A 136 -17.58 14.96 -11.07
CA ARG A 136 -18.61 14.07 -11.60
C ARG A 136 -19.82 14.11 -10.70
#